data_AF-A0ABD2TJE5-F1
#
_entry.id   AF-A0ABD2TJE5-F1
#
_cell.length_a   1.000
_cell.length_b   1.000
_cell.length_c   1.000
_cell.angle_alpha   90.00
_cell.angle_beta   90.00
_cell.angle_gamma   90.00
#
_symmetry.space_group_name_H-M   'P 1'
#
loop_
_entity.id
_entity.type
_entity.pdbx_description
1 polymer ?
#
loop_
_entity_poly.entity_id
_entity_poly.type
_entity_poly.pdbx_seq_one_letter_code
_entity_poly.pdbx_strand_id
1 'polypeptide(L)'
;MFAYALNFPMQKFLQSQSKVWFMAIISMGGLAIHVLLNWILVVKGRHGLFGAAIAGNISWWLLDIAQLIYIISGYFPEAWTGFSCLAFKSLTKFIKLSLASAVMVCLELWYFTAVILMVGGLKNATVAVDAITICLGLQLWTLTVAFGFTASTRLAVSVQDKIE
;
A
#
# COMPACT_ATOMS: atom_id res chain seq x y z
N MET A 1 3.88 6.14 7.12
CA MET A 1 2.57 6.73 6.74
C MET A 1 2.69 7.65 5.53
N PHE A 2 3.57 8.66 5.52
CA PHE A 2 3.69 9.58 4.37
C PHE A 2 4.07 8.90 3.05
N ALA A 3 5.03 7.96 3.10
CA ALA A 3 5.41 7.11 1.98
C ALA A 3 4.17 6.42 1.34
N TYR A 4 3.36 5.73 2.16
CA TYR A 4 2.15 5.06 1.69
C TYR A 4 1.15 5.98 0.97
N ALA A 5 1.01 7.23 1.43
CA ALA A 5 0.13 8.20 0.80
C ALA A 5 0.59 8.60 -0.61
N LEU A 6 1.90 8.59 -0.87
CA LEU A 6 2.47 8.78 -2.20
C LEU A 6 2.41 7.50 -3.04
N ASN A 7 2.69 6.36 -2.41
CA ASN A 7 2.72 5.06 -3.04
C ASN A 7 1.38 4.68 -3.70
N PHE A 8 0.27 4.91 -2.98
CA PHE A 8 -1.06 4.51 -3.41
C PHE A 8 -1.47 5.10 -4.79
N PRO A 9 -1.42 6.42 -5.02
CA PRO A 9 -1.73 6.98 -6.34
C PRO A 9 -0.71 6.55 -7.41
N MET A 10 0.58 6.42 -7.09
CA MET A 10 1.60 5.95 -8.06
C MET A 10 1.33 4.51 -8.52
N GLN A 11 0.99 3.61 -7.59
CA GLN A 11 0.59 2.24 -7.93
C GLN A 11 -0.66 2.22 -8.81
N LYS A 12 -1.68 3.03 -8.48
CA LYS A 12 -2.91 3.10 -9.29
C LYS A 12 -2.64 3.64 -10.69
N PHE A 13 -1.75 4.62 -10.83
CA PHE A 13 -1.31 5.11 -12.13
C PHE A 13 -0.60 4.00 -12.94
N LEU A 14 0.39 3.32 -12.36
CA LEU A 14 1.11 2.25 -13.06
C LEU A 14 0.20 1.06 -13.40
N GLN A 15 -0.80 0.76 -12.56
CA GLN A 15 -1.84 -0.25 -12.84
C GLN A 15 -2.69 0.15 -14.04
N SER A 16 -3.14 1.41 -14.14
CA SER A 16 -3.94 1.86 -15.29
C SER A 16 -3.14 1.94 -16.59
N GLN A 17 -1.82 2.15 -16.50
CA GLN A 17 -0.92 2.09 -17.65
C GLN A 17 -0.48 0.66 -18.02
N SER A 18 -1.02 -0.37 -17.36
CA SER A 18 -0.63 -1.78 -17.53
C SER A 18 0.87 -2.05 -17.31
N LYS A 19 1.53 -1.26 -16.45
CA LYS A 19 2.97 -1.41 -16.09
C LYS A 19 3.17 -2.16 -14.78
N VAL A 20 2.39 -3.23 -14.58
CA VAL A 20 2.42 -4.05 -13.36
C VAL A 20 3.69 -4.87 -13.21
N TRP A 21 4.29 -5.29 -14.34
CA TRP A 21 5.57 -5.98 -14.34
C TRP A 21 6.68 -5.14 -13.70
N PHE A 22 6.69 -3.82 -13.95
CA PHE A 22 7.68 -2.91 -13.35
C PHE A 22 7.50 -2.84 -11.84
N MET A 23 6.24 -2.70 -11.37
CA MET A 23 5.92 -2.73 -9.94
C MET A 23 6.36 -4.04 -9.28
N ALA A 24 6.24 -5.18 -9.96
CA ALA A 24 6.70 -6.47 -9.44
C ALA A 24 8.23 -6.51 -9.27
N ILE A 25 8.99 -6.06 -10.27
CA ILE A 25 10.46 -6.06 -10.24
C ILE A 25 10.99 -5.17 -9.12
N ILE A 26 10.49 -3.93 -9.02
CA ILE A 26 10.93 -3.02 -7.94
C ILE A 26 10.54 -3.54 -6.56
N SER A 27 9.40 -4.23 -6.43
CA SER A 27 8.97 -4.81 -5.15
C SER A 27 9.87 -5.97 -4.75
N MET A 28 10.27 -6.80 -5.69
CA MET A 28 11.22 -7.89 -5.46
C MET A 28 12.60 -7.35 -5.04
N GLY A 29 13.11 -6.34 -5.75
CA GLY A 29 14.35 -5.66 -5.36
C GLY A 29 14.26 -4.96 -4.01
N GLY A 30 13.16 -4.26 -3.76
CA GLY A 30 12.88 -3.61 -2.46
C GLY A 30 12.82 -4.61 -1.31
N LEU A 31 12.25 -5.80 -1.53
CA LEU A 31 12.24 -6.87 -0.54
C LEU A 31 13.66 -7.37 -0.22
N ALA A 32 14.49 -7.60 -1.24
CA ALA A 32 15.87 -8.01 -1.04
C ALA A 32 16.66 -6.97 -0.22
N ILE A 33 16.50 -5.68 -0.56
CA ILE A 33 17.13 -4.57 0.17
C ILE A 33 16.58 -4.50 1.60
N HIS A 34 15.28 -4.68 1.80
CA HIS A 34 14.67 -4.68 3.13
C HIS A 34 15.23 -5.79 4.03
N VAL A 35 15.37 -7.00 3.50
CA VAL A 35 15.97 -8.14 4.21
C VAL A 35 17.41 -7.84 4.60
N LEU A 36 18.20 -7.29 3.66
CA LEU A 36 19.59 -6.91 3.90
C LEU A 36 19.70 -5.81 4.98
N LEU A 37 18.87 -4.77 4.92
CA LEU A 37 18.84 -3.70 5.91
C LEU A 37 18.47 -4.23 7.30
N ASN A 38 17.48 -5.13 7.41
CA ASN A 38 17.14 -5.76 8.68
C ASN A 38 18.29 -6.61 9.22
N TRP A 39 18.96 -7.38 8.38
CA TRP A 39 20.12 -8.15 8.80
C TRP A 39 21.24 -7.24 9.35
N ILE A 40 21.54 -6.14 8.67
CA ILE A 40 22.58 -5.20 9.10
C ILE A 40 22.18 -4.48 10.40
N LEU A 41 20.98 -3.88 10.45
CA LEU A 41 20.60 -2.99 11.55
C LEU A 41 20.10 -3.76 12.78
N VAL A 42 19.33 -4.83 12.58
CA VAL A 42 18.71 -5.58 13.67
C VAL A 42 19.64 -6.68 14.16
N VAL A 43 20.12 -7.55 13.27
CA VAL A 43 20.91 -8.73 13.66
C VAL A 43 22.35 -8.34 13.98
N LYS A 44 23.07 -7.73 13.03
CA LYS A 44 24.49 -7.39 13.20
C LYS A 44 24.67 -6.17 14.10
N GLY A 45 23.89 -5.13 13.88
CA GLY A 45 23.95 -3.88 14.63
C GLY A 45 23.30 -3.97 16.01
N ARG A 46 22.46 -4.97 16.29
CA ARG A 46 21.72 -5.12 17.57
C ARG A 46 20.86 -3.91 17.96
N HIS A 47 20.36 -3.14 16.98
CA HIS A 47 19.52 -1.96 17.24
C HIS A 47 18.04 -2.33 17.53
N GLY A 48 17.71 -3.64 17.58
CA GLY A 48 16.38 -4.13 17.94
C GLY A 48 15.25 -3.52 17.12
N LEU A 49 14.15 -3.16 17.80
CA LEU A 49 12.95 -2.57 17.19
C LEU A 49 13.24 -1.24 16.48
N PHE A 50 14.16 -0.43 17.02
CA PHE A 50 14.54 0.85 16.42
C PHE A 50 15.23 0.64 15.07
N GLY A 51 16.14 -0.35 15.00
CA GLY A 51 16.76 -0.76 13.73
C GLY A 51 15.74 -1.24 12.70
N ALA A 52 14.75 -2.03 13.13
CA ALA A 52 13.68 -2.51 12.25
C ALA A 52 12.81 -1.36 11.71
N ALA A 53 12.51 -0.36 12.56
CA ALA A 53 11.76 0.83 12.15
C ALA A 53 12.53 1.67 11.11
N ILE A 54 13.85 1.83 11.28
CA ILE A 54 14.71 2.51 10.29
C ILE A 54 14.74 1.73 8.97
N ALA A 55 15.00 0.43 9.04
CA ALA A 55 15.02 -0.44 7.85
C ALA A 55 13.71 -0.36 7.06
N GLY A 56 12.57 -0.40 7.78
CA GLY A 56 11.24 -0.19 7.21
C GLY A 56 11.12 1.15 6.50
N ASN A 57 11.40 2.26 7.19
CA ASN A 57 11.27 3.60 6.60
C ASN A 57 12.12 3.76 5.33
N ILE A 58 13.38 3.32 5.35
CA ILE A 58 14.27 3.40 4.18
C ILE A 58 13.70 2.58 3.01
N SER A 59 13.24 1.36 3.28
CA SER A 59 12.73 0.46 2.23
C SER A 59 11.47 1.02 1.56
N TRP A 60 10.57 1.61 2.35
CA TRP A 60 9.36 2.27 1.84
C TRP A 60 9.69 3.46 0.93
N TRP A 61 10.55 4.37 1.39
CA TRP A 61 10.95 5.52 0.59
C TRP A 61 11.70 5.13 -0.69
N LEU A 62 12.50 4.07 -0.63
CA LEU A 62 13.22 3.59 -1.81
C LEU A 62 12.25 3.11 -2.90
N LEU A 63 11.20 2.39 -2.52
CA LEU A 63 10.14 1.97 -3.45
C LEU A 63 9.43 3.17 -4.07
N ASP A 64 9.05 4.15 -3.24
CA ASP A 64 8.36 5.35 -3.71
C ASP A 64 9.21 6.17 -4.68
N ILE A 65 10.49 6.38 -4.36
CA ILE A 65 11.43 7.10 -5.22
C ILE A 65 11.62 6.36 -6.54
N ALA A 66 11.78 5.02 -6.51
CA ALA A 66 11.92 4.23 -7.72
C ALA A 66 10.69 4.32 -8.63
N GLN A 67 9.48 4.25 -8.06
CA GLN A 67 8.24 4.45 -8.81
C GLN A 67 8.13 5.85 -9.38
N LEU A 68 8.44 6.87 -8.58
CA LEU A 68 8.35 8.28 -8.99
C LEU A 68 9.31 8.58 -10.15
N ILE A 69 10.56 8.12 -10.06
CA ILE A 69 11.55 8.26 -11.13
C ILE A 69 11.02 7.63 -12.43
N TYR A 70 10.44 6.44 -12.36
CA TYR A 70 9.90 5.76 -13.53
C TYR A 70 8.72 6.50 -14.18
N ILE A 71 7.84 7.09 -13.35
CA ILE A 71 6.71 7.87 -13.85
C ILE A 71 7.19 9.15 -14.54
N ILE A 72 8.20 9.83 -13.98
CA ILE A 72 8.68 11.14 -14.47
C ILE A 72 9.65 10.99 -15.66
N SER A 73 10.25 9.82 -15.89
CA SER A 73 11.28 9.61 -16.93
C SER A 73 10.77 9.64 -18.38
N GLY A 74 9.52 10.06 -18.62
CA GLY A 74 9.02 10.37 -19.96
C GLY A 74 8.46 9.18 -20.74
N TYR A 75 8.28 8.03 -20.10
CA TYR A 75 7.70 6.83 -20.72
C TYR A 75 6.17 6.91 -20.98
N PHE A 76 5.50 7.97 -20.54
CA PHE A 76 4.04 8.11 -20.56
C PHE A 76 3.55 9.44 -21.17
N PRO A 77 3.98 9.83 -22.39
CA PRO A 77 3.69 11.15 -22.95
C PRO A 77 2.19 11.41 -23.16
N GLU A 78 1.40 10.37 -23.44
CA GLU A 78 -0.05 10.49 -23.64
C GLU A 78 -0.84 10.51 -22.31
N ALA A 79 -0.29 9.92 -21.25
CA ALA A 79 -0.99 9.80 -19.97
C ALA A 79 -0.57 10.86 -18.94
N TRP A 80 0.62 11.45 -19.09
CA TRP A 80 1.14 12.47 -18.19
C TRP A 80 1.93 13.52 -18.97
N THR A 81 1.37 14.74 -19.07
CA THR A 81 2.02 15.89 -19.72
C THR A 81 2.69 16.85 -18.73
N GLY A 82 2.68 16.52 -17.43
CA GLY A 82 3.25 17.35 -16.37
C GLY A 82 2.22 17.77 -15.32
N PHE A 83 2.68 18.53 -14.34
CA PHE A 83 1.80 19.14 -13.35
C PHE A 83 1.04 20.32 -13.99
N SER A 84 -0.27 20.34 -13.86
CA SER A 84 -1.12 21.44 -14.33
C SER A 84 -2.21 21.76 -13.31
N CYS A 85 -2.49 23.06 -13.08
CA CYS A 85 -3.56 23.51 -12.20
C CYS A 85 -4.95 23.04 -12.66
N LEU A 86 -5.13 22.72 -13.94
CA LEU A 86 -6.38 22.14 -14.44
C LEU A 86 -6.68 20.77 -13.83
N ALA A 87 -5.65 19.99 -13.48
CA ALA A 87 -5.79 18.66 -12.89
C ALA A 87 -6.48 18.69 -11.51
N PHE A 88 -6.40 19.81 -10.79
CA PHE A 88 -7.03 19.98 -9.48
C PHE A 88 -8.52 20.36 -9.56
N LYS A 89 -9.01 20.78 -10.74
CA LYS A 89 -10.39 21.26 -10.90
C LYS A 89 -11.44 20.14 -10.85
N SER A 90 -11.07 18.91 -11.26
CA SER A 90 -11.90 17.71 -11.14
C SER A 90 -11.78 17.03 -9.77
N LEU A 91 -10.75 17.39 -8.98
CA LEU A 91 -10.38 16.71 -7.75
C LEU A 91 -11.41 16.92 -6.63
N THR A 92 -12.15 18.03 -6.62
CA THR A 92 -13.10 18.37 -5.54
C THR A 92 -14.19 17.31 -5.35
N LYS A 93 -14.76 16.78 -6.44
CA LYS A 93 -15.76 15.70 -6.36
C LYS A 93 -15.14 14.40 -5.85
N PHE A 94 -13.92 14.10 -6.30
CA PHE A 94 -13.16 12.92 -5.87
C PHE A 94 -12.79 12.99 -4.38
N ILE A 95 -12.40 14.16 -3.87
CA ILE A 95 -12.11 14.38 -2.45
C ILE A 95 -13.35 14.11 -1.60
N LYS A 96 -14.52 14.59 -2.01
CA LYS A 96 -15.77 14.34 -1.26
C LYS A 96 -16.06 12.84 -1.11
N LEU A 97 -15.90 12.07 -2.20
CA LEU A 97 -16.08 10.62 -2.17
C LEU A 97 -14.98 9.92 -1.35
N SER A 98 -13.73 10.34 -1.53
CA SER A 98 -12.58 9.80 -0.80
C SER A 98 -12.68 10.06 0.70
N LEU A 99 -13.22 11.21 1.11
CA LEU A 99 -13.44 11.54 2.51
C LEU A 99 -14.48 10.63 3.14
N ALA A 100 -15.59 10.35 2.45
CA ALA A 100 -16.59 9.41 2.93
C ALA A 100 -15.99 7.99 3.12
N SER A 101 -15.18 7.53 2.16
CA SER A 101 -14.48 6.26 2.27
C SER A 101 -13.42 6.27 3.38
N ALA A 102 -12.69 7.37 3.57
CA ALA A 102 -11.71 7.51 4.64
C ALA A 102 -12.37 7.44 6.02
N VAL A 103 -13.52 8.11 6.20
CA VAL A 103 -14.30 8.02 7.45
C VAL A 103 -14.75 6.58 7.72
N MET A 104 -15.25 5.88 6.69
CA MET A 104 -15.64 4.47 6.82
C MET A 104 -14.48 3.59 7.28
N VAL A 105 -13.31 3.70 6.65
CA VAL A 105 -12.11 2.93 7.02
C VAL A 105 -11.61 3.31 8.42
N CYS A 106 -11.63 4.59 8.80
CA CYS A 106 -11.28 5.02 10.14
C CYS A 106 -12.22 4.43 11.20
N LEU A 107 -13.53 4.43 10.94
CA LEU A 107 -14.51 3.83 11.84
C LEU A 107 -14.33 2.32 11.97
N GLU A 108 -13.99 1.63 10.89
CA GLU A 108 -13.67 0.20 10.90
C GLU A 108 -12.42 -0.09 11.75
N LEU A 109 -11.34 0.68 11.60
CA LEU A 109 -10.13 0.54 12.41
C LEU A 109 -10.38 0.84 13.89
N TRP A 110 -11.16 1.88 14.20
CA TRP A 110 -11.56 2.21 15.56
C TRP A 110 -12.44 1.13 16.18
N TYR A 111 -13.38 0.59 15.41
CA TYR A 111 -14.21 -0.54 15.83
C TYR A 111 -13.34 -1.73 16.23
N PHE A 112 -12.39 -2.15 15.37
CA PHE A 112 -11.51 -3.27 15.71
C PHE A 112 -10.60 -2.99 16.90
N THR A 113 -10.11 -1.75 17.03
CA THR A 113 -9.32 -1.34 18.20
C THR A 113 -10.15 -1.43 19.48
N ALA A 114 -11.41 -0.95 19.45
CA ALA A 114 -12.32 -1.04 20.59
C ALA A 114 -12.63 -2.50 20.96
N VAL A 115 -12.87 -3.37 19.97
CA VAL A 115 -13.08 -4.81 20.19
C VAL A 115 -11.86 -5.45 20.86
N ILE A 116 -10.66 -5.20 20.35
CA ILE A 116 -9.42 -5.73 20.95
C ILE A 116 -9.25 -5.23 22.39
N LEU A 117 -9.51 -3.95 22.66
CA LEU A 117 -9.42 -3.38 24.01
C LEU A 117 -10.44 -4.02 24.98
N MET A 118 -11.69 -4.23 24.53
CA MET A 118 -12.70 -4.91 25.36
C MET A 118 -12.32 -6.36 25.65
N VAL A 119 -11.85 -7.09 24.65
CA VAL A 119 -11.43 -8.49 24.77
C VAL A 119 -10.17 -8.62 25.65
N GLY A 120 -9.28 -7.62 25.60
CA GLY A 120 -8.11 -7.51 26.48
C GLY A 120 -8.43 -7.34 27.97
N GLY A 121 -9.68 -6.97 28.33
CA GLY A 121 -10.14 -6.87 29.72
C GLY A 121 -10.68 -8.17 30.32
N LEU A 122 -10.76 -9.26 29.55
CA LEU A 122 -11.31 -10.55 30.02
C LEU A 122 -10.31 -11.29 30.92
N LYS A 123 -10.81 -12.18 31.80
CA LYS A 123 -9.96 -13.01 32.70
C LYS A 123 -8.89 -13.83 31.94
N ASN A 124 -9.20 -14.27 30.72
CA ASN A 124 -8.28 -14.97 29.81
C ASN A 124 -7.95 -14.10 28.59
N ALA A 125 -7.57 -12.84 28.81
CA ALA A 125 -7.32 -11.83 27.77
C ALA A 125 -6.39 -12.32 26.65
N THR A 126 -5.29 -13.01 26.98
CA THR A 126 -4.31 -13.48 25.98
C THR A 126 -4.96 -14.38 24.93
N VAL A 127 -5.68 -15.42 25.36
CA VAL A 127 -6.32 -16.38 24.44
C VAL A 127 -7.39 -15.70 23.59
N ALA A 128 -8.16 -14.79 24.20
CA ALA A 128 -9.26 -14.13 23.51
C ALA A 128 -8.75 -13.08 22.51
N VAL A 129 -7.73 -12.30 22.85
CA VAL A 129 -7.07 -11.36 21.93
C VAL A 129 -6.41 -12.12 20.78
N ASP A 130 -5.69 -13.20 21.07
CA ASP A 130 -5.05 -14.02 20.04
C ASP A 130 -6.07 -14.57 19.04
N ALA A 131 -7.22 -15.07 19.51
CA ALA A 131 -8.29 -15.55 18.65
C ALA A 131 -8.83 -14.44 17.73
N ILE A 132 -9.06 -13.23 18.26
CA ILE A 132 -9.48 -12.07 17.46
C ILE A 132 -8.40 -11.68 16.45
N THR A 133 -7.12 -11.68 16.83
CA THR A 133 -6.01 -11.37 15.94
C THR A 133 -5.93 -12.35 14.76
N ILE A 134 -6.15 -13.65 15.00
CA ILE A 134 -6.20 -14.65 13.93
C ILE A 134 -7.36 -14.36 12.97
N CYS A 135 -8.56 -14.08 13.49
CA CYS A 135 -9.73 -13.75 12.67
C CYS A 135 -9.49 -12.49 11.80
N LEU A 136 -8.90 -11.45 12.39
CA LEU A 136 -8.51 -10.23 11.67
C LEU A 136 -7.47 -10.52 10.58
N GLY A 137 -6.50 -11.38 10.87
CA GLY A 137 -5.53 -11.84 9.88
C GLY A 137 -6.21 -12.49 8.67
N LEU A 138 -7.12 -13.44 8.90
CA LEU A 138 -7.87 -14.10 7.82
C LEU A 138 -8.70 -13.13 6.98
N GLN A 139 -9.34 -12.16 7.62
CA GLN A 139 -10.08 -11.09 6.92
C GLN A 139 -9.16 -10.30 5.99
N LEU A 140 -7.97 -9.91 6.46
CA LEU A 140 -7.01 -9.13 5.69
C LEU A 140 -6.46 -9.89 4.47
N TRP A 141 -6.23 -11.20 4.62
CA TRP A 141 -5.81 -12.07 3.53
C TRP A 141 -6.91 -12.17 2.46
N THR A 142 -8.15 -12.34 2.88
CA THR A 142 -9.32 -12.39 1.98
C THR A 142 -9.46 -11.10 1.19
N LEU A 143 -9.30 -9.94 1.84
CA LEU A 143 -9.32 -8.63 1.17
C LEU A 143 -8.19 -8.49 0.14
N THR A 144 -6.99 -8.95 0.46
CA THR A 144 -5.84 -8.90 -0.45
C THR A 144 -6.08 -9.72 -1.72
N VAL A 145 -6.66 -10.92 -1.57
CA VAL A 145 -7.06 -11.77 -2.71
C VAL A 145 -8.12 -11.08 -3.56
N ALA A 146 -9.15 -10.49 -2.94
CA ALA A 146 -10.20 -9.76 -3.65
C ALA A 146 -9.67 -8.55 -4.43
N PHE A 147 -8.74 -7.80 -3.85
CA PHE A 147 -8.05 -6.71 -4.55
C PHE A 147 -7.19 -7.23 -5.71
N GLY A 148 -6.55 -8.38 -5.55
CA GLY A 148 -5.82 -9.06 -6.62
C GLY A 148 -6.70 -9.35 -7.84
N PHE A 149 -7.87 -9.96 -7.63
CA PHE A 149 -8.83 -10.22 -8.72
C PHE A 149 -9.31 -8.94 -9.40
N THR A 150 -9.63 -7.90 -8.61
CA THR A 150 -10.09 -6.61 -9.14
C THR A 150 -9.00 -5.91 -9.97
N ALA A 151 -7.73 -6.07 -9.60
CA ALA A 151 -6.62 -5.56 -10.39
C ALA A 151 -6.47 -6.35 -11.71
N SER A 152 -6.52 -7.69 -11.64
CA SER A 152 -6.40 -8.54 -12.82
C SER A 152 -7.49 -8.30 -13.86
N THR A 153 -8.75 -8.14 -13.45
CA THR A 153 -9.85 -7.85 -14.40
C THR A 153 -9.69 -6.51 -15.08
N ARG A 154 -9.25 -5.47 -14.36
CA ARG A 154 -8.97 -4.15 -14.96
C ARG A 154 -7.84 -4.21 -15.98
N LEU A 155 -6.81 -5.01 -15.71
CA LEU A 155 -5.72 -5.21 -16.67
C LEU A 155 -6.18 -5.96 -17.92
N ALA A 156 -7.01 -7.00 -17.75
CA ALA A 156 -7.55 -7.76 -18.88
C ALA A 156 -8.36 -6.86 -19.83
N VAL A 157 -9.23 -6.01 -19.28
CA VAL A 157 -9.99 -5.03 -20.07
C VAL A 157 -9.06 -4.01 -20.75
N SER A 158 -8.08 -3.45 -20.01
CA SER A 158 -7.12 -2.50 -20.58
C SER A 158 -6.24 -3.08 -21.68
N VAL A 159 -5.98 -4.39 -21.68
CA VAL A 159 -5.23 -5.07 -22.74
C VAL A 159 -6.12 -5.34 -23.94
N GLN A 160 -7.38 -5.73 -23.73
CA GLN A 160 -8.36 -5.92 -24.80
C GLN A 160 -8.58 -4.63 -25.60
N ASP A 161 -8.76 -3.49 -24.92
CA ASP A 161 -8.93 -2.17 -25.55
C ASP A 161 -7.71 -1.72 -26.39
N LYS A 162 -6.54 -2.35 -26.22
CA LYS A 162 -5.34 -2.07 -27.04
C LYS A 162 -5.19 -2.97 -28.26
N ILE A 163 -5.95 -4.06 -28.31
CA ILE A 163 -5.90 -5.04 -29.41
C ILE A 163 -6.96 -4.73 -30.47
N GLU A 164 -8.06 -4.08 -30.08
CA GLU A 164 -9.09 -3.51 -30.97
C GLU A 164 -8.66 -2.16 -31.57
#